data_AF-A0A838E2E9-F1
#
_entry.id   AF-A0A838E2E9-F1
#
_cell.length_a   1.000
_cell.length_b   1.000
_cell.length_c   1.000
_cell.angle_alpha   90.00
_cell.angle_beta   90.00
_cell.angle_gamma   90.00
#
_symmetry.space_group_name_H-M   'P 1'
#
loop_
_entity.id
_entity.type
_entity.pdbx_description
1 polymer ?
#
loop_
_entity_poly.entity_id
_entity_poly.type
_entity_poly.pdbx_seq_one_letter_code
_entity_poly.pdbx_strand_id
1 'polypeptide(L)'
;MTEPSGGRAAREGTPHSIDELVERAGRWTAGRTTRRSFLGQLGRLGVLVAGGAGMATLLADVAYARVCGQSGVAPKCDTFTCNETWGWCWYASGCCADGALKKICDCCAPNTPNPVGYCPSGTQVLCIVESCGADPRLQTKPTVVLDETDPTRLTVAVSRRVYPDGAALAVIGDAESALFGAVAASAARLADGPVLLTPRAGLHGAVAEELGRLRVEFVKVIGSTLSPAVDAELAARGIHVERVGNSTDAGDFSAEVAAWSRGLTGGRTGVVVMPGAAQRVVGPAAALANALRLPLLLGDSAAVREALASPRPVRRTYVVTDDPAAADSWPGGTPVTGGDPVELSVAIADVVVGLRGGVPSPMTLAQPETDRAAVAMATVPGPLLLHPPGQLGPVFDWVLRHRAALDGALVSGGGDAFGSPPTYDLQAVLNEFETHLLSGQAGEGLPVIPQPREERPIGKARR
;
A
#
# COMPACT_ATOMS: atom_id res chain seq x y z
N MET A 1 4.48 65.64 -52.16
CA MET A 1 3.80 65.02 -53.32
C MET A 1 4.45 63.70 -53.58
N THR A 2 3.75 62.60 -53.26
CA THR A 2 3.73 61.27 -53.91
C THR A 2 3.27 60.22 -52.89
N GLU A 3 2.06 59.67 -53.12
CA GLU A 3 1.62 58.38 -52.57
C GLU A 3 2.59 57.25 -52.99
N PRO A 4 2.51 56.06 -52.37
CA PRO A 4 1.65 55.04 -52.98
C PRO A 4 0.93 54.07 -52.01
N SER A 5 -0.29 53.71 -52.45
CA SER A 5 -0.93 52.38 -52.53
C SER A 5 -0.96 51.43 -51.33
N GLY A 6 -2.19 51.07 -50.96
CA GLY A 6 -2.51 50.05 -49.96
C GLY A 6 -2.48 48.59 -50.44
N GLY A 7 -2.59 47.70 -49.46
CA GLY A 7 -2.89 46.29 -49.59
C GLY A 7 -3.50 45.77 -48.28
N ARG A 8 -4.84 45.66 -48.23
CA ARG A 8 -5.54 44.94 -47.16
C ARG A 8 -5.55 43.45 -47.52
N ALA A 9 -4.79 42.65 -46.80
CA ALA A 9 -4.91 41.19 -46.86
C ALA A 9 -6.21 40.75 -46.17
N ALA A 10 -7.06 40.06 -46.92
CA ALA A 10 -8.22 39.35 -46.39
C ALA A 10 -7.75 38.20 -45.50
N ARG A 11 -8.27 38.12 -44.27
CA ARG A 11 -8.16 36.92 -43.44
C ARG A 11 -9.18 35.90 -43.94
N GLU A 12 -8.72 34.91 -44.69
CA GLU A 12 -9.47 33.68 -44.95
C GLU A 12 -9.66 32.94 -43.62
N GLY A 13 -10.91 32.87 -43.16
CA GLY A 13 -11.32 31.93 -42.13
C GLY A 13 -11.39 30.54 -42.76
N THR A 14 -10.46 29.66 -42.41
CA THR A 14 -10.55 28.23 -42.73
C THR A 14 -11.82 27.66 -42.14
N PRO A 15 -12.69 27.01 -42.92
CA PRO A 15 -13.82 26.27 -42.37
C PRO A 15 -13.27 25.09 -41.55
N HIS A 16 -13.56 25.08 -40.25
CA HIS A 16 -13.34 23.88 -39.43
C HIS A 16 -14.10 22.73 -40.07
N SER A 17 -13.37 21.68 -40.44
CA SER A 17 -13.99 20.48 -40.99
C SER A 17 -14.94 19.89 -39.94
N ILE A 18 -16.03 19.29 -40.41
CA ILE A 18 -16.96 18.55 -39.56
C ILE A 18 -16.20 17.51 -38.72
N ASP A 19 -15.10 16.96 -39.24
CA ASP A 19 -14.24 16.01 -38.54
C ASP A 19 -13.54 16.60 -37.30
N GLU A 20 -13.05 17.85 -37.34
CA GLU A 20 -12.48 18.50 -36.14
C GLU A 20 -13.53 18.77 -35.07
N LEU A 21 -14.77 19.10 -35.48
CA LEU A 21 -15.88 19.32 -34.57
C LEU A 21 -16.37 18.00 -33.96
N VAL A 22 -16.44 16.93 -34.75
CA VAL A 22 -16.78 15.57 -34.30
C VAL A 22 -15.70 15.02 -33.39
N GLU A 23 -14.42 15.25 -33.68
CA GLU A 23 -13.31 14.83 -32.83
C GLU A 23 -13.28 15.62 -31.51
N ARG A 24 -13.54 16.93 -31.54
CA ARG A 24 -13.60 17.77 -30.34
C ARG A 24 -14.82 17.46 -29.48
N ALA A 25 -15.97 17.19 -30.11
CA ALA A 25 -17.16 16.68 -29.44
C ALA A 25 -16.92 15.27 -28.89
N GLY A 26 -16.20 14.40 -29.62
CA GLY A 26 -15.79 13.07 -29.17
C GLY A 26 -14.88 13.13 -27.94
N ARG A 27 -13.85 13.99 -27.94
CA ARG A 27 -12.95 14.22 -26.80
C ARG A 27 -13.68 14.82 -25.59
N TRP A 28 -14.60 15.76 -25.84
CA TRP A 28 -15.43 16.36 -24.78
C TRP A 28 -16.41 15.35 -24.15
N THR A 29 -17.02 14.50 -24.99
CA THR A 29 -17.96 13.47 -24.54
C THR A 29 -17.21 12.36 -23.81
N ALA A 30 -16.10 11.88 -24.36
CA ALA A 30 -15.21 10.90 -23.73
C ALA A 30 -14.72 11.39 -22.36
N GLY A 31 -14.32 12.67 -22.24
CA GLY A 31 -13.94 13.26 -20.95
C GLY A 31 -15.04 13.22 -19.89
N ARG A 32 -16.31 13.37 -20.30
CA ARG A 32 -17.49 13.32 -19.41
C ARG A 32 -18.09 11.93 -19.20
N THR A 33 -17.78 10.97 -20.07
CA THR A 33 -18.22 9.58 -19.96
C THR A 33 -17.11 8.63 -19.51
N THR A 34 -15.89 9.14 -19.24
CA THR A 34 -14.84 8.34 -18.60
C THR A 34 -15.36 7.76 -17.29
N ARG A 35 -14.84 6.57 -16.93
CA ARG A 35 -15.21 5.79 -15.72
C ARG A 35 -15.10 6.58 -14.39
N ARG A 36 -14.47 7.75 -14.41
CA ARG A 36 -14.30 8.67 -13.28
C ARG A 36 -15.42 9.71 -13.14
N SER A 37 -16.32 9.82 -14.12
CA SER A 37 -17.46 10.74 -14.00
C SER A 37 -18.53 10.15 -13.07
N PHE A 38 -19.15 11.03 -12.29
CA PHE A 38 -20.26 10.71 -11.40
C PHE A 38 -21.37 9.87 -12.08
N LEU A 39 -21.61 10.12 -13.37
CA LEU A 39 -22.58 9.38 -14.18
C LEU A 39 -22.13 7.94 -14.51
N GLY A 40 -20.82 7.74 -14.73
CA GLY A 40 -20.24 6.42 -14.93
C GLY A 40 -20.28 5.54 -13.67
N GLN A 41 -20.10 6.15 -12.49
CA GLN A 41 -20.22 5.45 -11.21
C GLN A 41 -21.68 5.11 -10.86
N LEU A 42 -22.63 6.02 -11.07
CA LEU A 42 -24.05 5.77 -10.85
C LEU A 42 -24.63 4.69 -11.77
N GLY A 43 -24.19 4.65 -13.04
CA GLY A 43 -24.61 3.62 -13.99
C GLY A 43 -24.20 2.22 -13.53
N ARG A 44 -23.01 2.07 -12.94
CA ARG A 44 -22.53 0.77 -12.42
C ARG A 44 -23.27 0.35 -11.16
N LEU A 45 -23.47 1.29 -10.23
CA LEU A 45 -24.19 1.02 -8.98
C LEU A 45 -25.63 0.57 -9.25
N GLY A 46 -26.32 1.24 -10.18
CA GLY A 46 -27.70 0.89 -10.54
C GLY A 46 -27.84 -0.52 -11.12
N VAL A 47 -26.84 -1.00 -11.87
CA VAL A 47 -26.90 -2.32 -12.48
C VAL A 47 -26.44 -3.42 -11.51
N LEU A 48 -25.49 -3.13 -10.62
CA LEU A 48 -25.01 -4.09 -9.62
C LEU A 48 -26.07 -4.37 -8.54
N VAL A 49 -26.85 -3.35 -8.16
CA VAL A 49 -27.99 -3.48 -7.24
C VAL A 49 -29.14 -4.29 -7.86
N ALA A 50 -29.32 -4.22 -9.19
CA ALA A 50 -30.41 -4.91 -9.88
C ALA A 50 -30.08 -6.35 -10.32
N GLY A 51 -28.80 -6.68 -10.57
CA GLY A 51 -28.40 -7.92 -11.24
C GLY A 51 -27.73 -8.99 -10.37
N GLY A 52 -27.27 -8.66 -9.16
CA GLY A 52 -26.49 -9.57 -8.33
C GLY A 52 -25.13 -9.97 -8.94
N ALA A 53 -24.31 -10.71 -8.18
CA ALA A 53 -22.92 -11.05 -8.57
C ALA A 53 -22.81 -11.84 -9.89
N GLY A 54 -23.87 -12.55 -10.31
CA GLY A 54 -23.90 -13.32 -11.56
C GLY A 54 -24.03 -12.48 -12.83
N MET A 55 -24.51 -11.23 -12.75
CA MET A 55 -24.60 -10.32 -13.91
C MET A 55 -23.32 -9.49 -14.11
N ALA A 56 -22.43 -9.44 -13.12
CA ALA A 56 -21.18 -8.68 -13.21
C ALA A 56 -20.27 -9.16 -14.36
N THR A 57 -20.32 -10.45 -14.71
CA THR A 57 -19.59 -11.04 -15.84
C THR A 57 -20.24 -10.77 -17.19
N LEU A 58 -21.58 -10.60 -17.25
CA LEU A 58 -22.31 -10.23 -18.48
C LEU A 58 -22.22 -8.73 -18.81
N LEU A 59 -21.84 -7.92 -17.83
CA LEU A 59 -21.62 -6.47 -17.95
C LEU A 59 -20.15 -6.08 -17.97
N ALA A 60 -19.25 -7.06 -17.90
CA ALA A 60 -17.88 -6.87 -18.31
C ALA A 60 -17.92 -6.64 -19.83
N ASP A 61 -17.98 -5.37 -20.24
CA ASP A 61 -17.82 -5.01 -21.64
C ASP A 61 -16.60 -5.76 -22.19
N VAL A 62 -16.81 -6.45 -23.31
CA VAL A 62 -15.72 -7.05 -24.09
C VAL A 62 -14.79 -5.90 -24.45
N ALA A 63 -13.69 -5.78 -23.73
CA ALA A 63 -12.71 -4.76 -23.98
C ALA A 63 -12.01 -5.12 -25.29
N TYR A 64 -12.43 -4.45 -26.37
CA TYR A 64 -11.76 -4.52 -27.65
C TYR A 64 -10.37 -3.89 -27.52
N ALA A 65 -9.38 -4.70 -27.21
CA ALA A 65 -7.98 -4.29 -27.28
C ALA A 65 -7.63 -4.02 -28.75
N ARG A 66 -7.65 -2.75 -29.17
CA ARG A 66 -7.01 -2.35 -30.42
C ARG A 66 -5.50 -2.50 -30.24
N VAL A 67 -4.90 -3.41 -31.00
CA VAL A 67 -3.44 -3.47 -31.18
C VAL A 67 -3.08 -2.35 -32.14
N CYS A 68 -2.72 -1.18 -31.61
CA CYS A 68 -2.02 -0.14 -32.38
C CYS A 68 -0.54 -0.53 -32.46
N GLY A 69 0.17 -0.07 -33.50
CA GLY A 69 1.50 -0.56 -33.89
C GLY A 69 2.46 -0.80 -32.72
N GLN A 70 3.22 -1.89 -32.81
CA GLN A 70 4.13 -2.31 -31.76
C GLN A 70 5.41 -1.45 -31.81
N SER A 71 5.64 -0.64 -30.78
CA SER A 71 6.81 0.25 -30.72
C SER A 71 8.03 -0.40 -30.06
N GLY A 72 7.87 -1.56 -29.41
CA GLY A 72 8.98 -2.34 -28.86
C GLY A 72 8.56 -3.51 -27.97
N VAL A 73 9.51 -4.36 -27.60
CA VAL A 73 9.40 -5.42 -26.57
C VAL A 73 10.42 -5.10 -25.49
N ALA A 74 10.01 -5.11 -24.22
CA ALA A 74 10.95 -5.05 -23.10
C ALA A 74 11.08 -6.43 -22.44
N PRO A 75 12.27 -6.74 -21.89
CA PRO A 75 12.42 -7.89 -20.99
C PRO A 75 11.47 -7.79 -19.80
N LYS A 76 11.23 -8.93 -19.15
CA LYS A 76 10.43 -9.09 -17.92
C LYS A 76 10.59 -7.86 -17.03
N CYS A 77 9.53 -7.07 -16.93
CA CYS A 77 9.53 -5.88 -16.09
C CYS A 77 8.92 -6.26 -14.74
N ASP A 78 9.47 -5.75 -13.63
CA ASP A 78 8.93 -5.95 -12.28
C ASP A 78 7.60 -5.19 -12.02
N THR A 79 6.96 -4.68 -13.09
CA THR A 79 5.93 -3.63 -13.05
C THR A 79 4.62 -4.07 -12.41
N PHE A 80 4.36 -5.37 -12.48
CA PHE A 80 3.13 -5.97 -11.98
C PHE A 80 3.54 -7.19 -11.16
N THR A 81 3.22 -7.21 -9.87
CA THR A 81 3.25 -8.44 -9.08
C THR A 81 2.09 -9.33 -9.55
N CYS A 82 2.42 -10.43 -10.22
CA CYS A 82 1.49 -11.50 -10.54
C CYS A 82 1.99 -12.76 -9.85
N ASN A 83 1.09 -13.53 -9.26
CA ASN A 83 1.42 -14.80 -8.59
C ASN A 83 1.77 -15.93 -9.58
N GLU A 84 1.82 -15.62 -10.89
CA GLU A 84 2.09 -16.55 -11.98
C GLU A 84 3.42 -16.25 -12.68
N THR A 85 3.71 -16.99 -13.77
CA THR A 85 4.92 -16.75 -14.57
C THR A 85 4.69 -15.56 -15.49
N TRP A 86 5.45 -14.47 -15.34
CA TRP A 86 5.39 -13.38 -16.31
C TRP A 86 5.88 -13.78 -17.70
N GLY A 87 5.10 -13.39 -18.70
CA GLY A 87 5.54 -13.25 -20.09
C GLY A 87 6.30 -11.94 -20.35
N TRP A 88 6.58 -11.68 -21.62
CA TRP A 88 7.20 -10.42 -22.05
C TRP A 88 6.17 -9.29 -22.08
N CYS A 89 6.63 -8.07 -21.87
CA CYS A 89 5.83 -6.87 -22.07
C CYS A 89 6.16 -6.23 -23.43
N TRP A 90 5.17 -5.68 -24.09
CA TRP A 90 5.35 -4.87 -25.30
C TRP A 90 4.63 -3.53 -25.19
N TYR A 91 4.98 -2.63 -26.10
CA TYR A 91 4.49 -1.26 -26.11
C TYR A 91 3.79 -0.92 -27.41
N ALA A 92 2.81 -0.04 -27.33
CA ALA A 92 2.11 0.53 -28.46
C ALA A 92 1.89 2.03 -28.25
N SER A 93 2.27 2.86 -29.22
CA SER A 93 2.00 4.30 -29.21
C SER A 93 0.65 4.61 -29.86
N GLY A 94 -0.07 5.64 -29.37
CA GLY A 94 -1.34 6.07 -29.96
C GLY A 94 -2.54 5.18 -29.62
N CYS A 95 -2.39 4.24 -28.69
CA CYS A 95 -3.48 3.37 -28.24
C CYS A 95 -4.27 3.91 -27.05
N CYS A 96 -3.66 4.76 -26.23
CA CYS A 96 -4.38 5.42 -25.15
C CYS A 96 -5.26 6.54 -25.73
N ALA A 97 -6.37 6.85 -25.06
CA ALA A 97 -7.33 7.85 -25.55
C ALA A 97 -6.73 9.26 -25.70
N ASP A 98 -5.64 9.52 -24.99
CA ASP A 98 -4.82 10.74 -25.02
C ASP A 98 -3.59 10.63 -25.95
N GLY A 99 -3.42 9.49 -26.64
CA GLY A 99 -2.27 9.19 -27.48
C GLY A 99 -1.02 8.70 -26.73
N ALA A 100 -1.09 8.52 -25.40
CA ALA A 100 0.03 8.06 -24.59
C ALA A 100 0.52 6.65 -24.96
N LEU A 101 1.71 6.31 -24.44
CA LEU A 101 2.30 4.98 -24.59
C LEU A 101 1.47 3.96 -23.80
N LYS A 102 0.96 2.95 -24.50
CA LYS A 102 0.31 1.80 -23.90
C LYS A 102 1.35 0.71 -23.66
N LYS A 103 1.40 0.16 -22.45
CA LYS A 103 2.15 -1.06 -22.15
C LYS A 103 1.17 -2.21 -22.02
N ILE A 104 1.57 -3.38 -22.50
CA ILE A 104 0.77 -4.59 -22.47
C ILE A 104 1.70 -5.71 -22.02
N CYS A 105 1.31 -6.44 -20.98
CA CYS A 105 2.10 -7.53 -20.40
C CYS A 105 1.23 -8.78 -20.27
N ASP A 106 1.78 -9.93 -20.69
CA ASP A 106 1.13 -11.23 -20.54
C ASP A 106 1.48 -11.85 -19.17
N CYS A 107 0.47 -12.18 -18.37
CA CYS A 107 0.57 -13.13 -17.28
C CYS A 107 0.42 -14.54 -17.85
N CYS A 108 1.26 -15.49 -17.45
CA CYS A 108 1.29 -16.82 -18.03
C CYS A 108 1.21 -17.92 -16.98
N ALA A 109 0.42 -18.95 -17.27
CA ALA A 109 0.27 -20.11 -16.42
C ALA A 109 0.36 -21.42 -17.23
N PRO A 110 0.81 -22.53 -16.62
CA PRO A 110 0.73 -23.83 -17.24
C PRO A 110 -0.72 -24.30 -17.35
N ASN A 111 -1.01 -25.16 -18.33
CA ASN A 111 -2.32 -25.79 -18.53
C ASN A 111 -3.50 -24.81 -18.75
N THR A 112 -3.24 -23.55 -19.05
CA THR A 112 -4.28 -22.57 -19.42
C THR A 112 -4.75 -22.85 -20.84
N PRO A 113 -6.06 -22.87 -21.15
CA PRO A 113 -6.57 -23.19 -22.50
C PRO A 113 -6.40 -22.05 -23.52
N ASN A 114 -5.53 -21.07 -23.27
CA ASN A 114 -5.44 -19.80 -23.98
C ASN A 114 -4.26 -19.76 -24.98
N PRO A 115 -4.22 -18.85 -25.97
CA PRO A 115 -3.14 -18.83 -26.95
C PRO A 115 -1.74 -18.70 -26.31
N VAL A 116 -0.73 -19.22 -27.03
CA VAL A 116 0.68 -18.95 -26.76
C VAL A 116 0.96 -17.50 -27.13
N GLY A 117 0.89 -16.61 -26.14
CA GLY A 117 1.30 -15.21 -26.26
C GLY A 117 2.79 -15.07 -26.06
N TYR A 118 3.21 -13.94 -25.47
CA TYR A 118 4.59 -13.70 -25.09
C TYR A 118 4.98 -14.46 -23.82
N CYS A 119 4.59 -15.73 -23.71
CA CYS A 119 4.78 -16.57 -22.53
C CYS A 119 6.04 -17.44 -22.63
N PRO A 120 6.70 -17.76 -21.50
CA PRO A 120 7.77 -18.75 -21.48
C PRO A 120 7.29 -20.13 -21.96
N SER A 121 8.22 -20.94 -22.48
CA SER A 121 7.90 -22.29 -22.97
C SER A 121 7.17 -23.11 -21.90
N GLY A 122 6.10 -23.81 -22.29
CA GLY A 122 5.27 -24.61 -21.39
C GLY A 122 4.15 -23.84 -20.68
N THR A 123 4.00 -22.54 -20.93
CA THR A 123 2.93 -21.71 -20.37
C THR A 123 2.10 -21.03 -21.48
N GLN A 124 0.86 -20.69 -21.17
CA GLN A 124 -0.09 -20.01 -22.06
C GLN A 124 -0.57 -18.72 -21.36
N VAL A 125 -1.08 -17.75 -22.13
CA VAL A 125 -1.51 -16.45 -21.56
C VAL A 125 -2.68 -16.68 -20.64
N LEU A 126 -2.53 -16.43 -19.34
CA LEU A 126 -3.65 -16.43 -18.40
C LEU A 126 -4.38 -15.10 -18.42
N CYS A 127 -3.64 -14.00 -18.35
CA CYS A 127 -4.19 -12.66 -18.41
C CYS A 127 -3.33 -11.72 -19.22
N ILE A 128 -3.95 -10.64 -19.72
CA ILE A 128 -3.22 -9.51 -20.27
C ILE A 128 -3.48 -8.31 -19.36
N VAL A 129 -2.42 -7.70 -18.86
CA VAL A 129 -2.49 -6.43 -18.13
C VAL A 129 -2.01 -5.34 -19.07
N GLU A 130 -2.90 -4.40 -19.36
CA GLU A 130 -2.54 -3.22 -20.14
C GLU A 130 -2.57 -1.95 -19.28
N SER A 131 -1.69 -1.00 -19.61
CA SER A 131 -1.67 0.29 -18.94
C SER A 131 -1.49 1.49 -19.85
N CYS A 132 -2.20 2.57 -19.52
CA CYS A 132 -2.18 3.89 -20.16
C CYS A 132 -1.87 4.99 -19.15
N GLY A 133 -1.09 6.02 -19.53
CA GLY A 133 -0.78 7.17 -18.67
C GLY A 133 0.72 7.49 -18.60
N ALA A 134 1.21 7.83 -17.40
CA ALA A 134 2.64 8.05 -17.16
C ALA A 134 3.45 6.84 -17.65
N ASP A 135 4.67 7.07 -18.14
CA ASP A 135 5.48 6.05 -18.82
C ASP A 135 5.52 4.73 -18.02
N PRO A 136 4.77 3.70 -18.45
CA PRO A 136 4.61 2.46 -17.68
C PRO A 136 5.88 1.59 -17.71
N ARG A 137 6.95 2.05 -18.38
CA ARG A 137 8.31 1.53 -18.23
C ARG A 137 8.90 1.87 -16.86
N LEU A 138 8.35 2.87 -16.17
CA LEU A 138 8.87 3.44 -14.94
C LEU A 138 7.87 3.23 -13.80
N GLN A 139 7.65 1.97 -13.39
CA GLN A 139 7.08 1.78 -12.05
C GLN A 139 8.10 2.34 -11.07
N THR A 140 7.83 3.55 -10.59
CA THR A 140 8.73 4.27 -9.68
C THR A 140 8.44 3.92 -8.23
N LYS A 141 7.25 3.36 -7.97
CA LYS A 141 6.78 2.98 -6.63
C LYS A 141 6.48 1.49 -6.58
N PRO A 142 7.34 0.68 -5.93
CA PRO A 142 7.17 -0.76 -5.86
C PRO A 142 5.94 -1.15 -5.03
N THR A 143 5.30 -2.25 -5.42
CA THR A 143 4.26 -2.93 -4.63
C THR A 143 4.76 -4.33 -4.30
N VAL A 144 5.01 -4.57 -3.02
CA VAL A 144 5.55 -5.85 -2.51
C VAL A 144 4.45 -6.54 -1.72
N VAL A 145 4.13 -7.77 -2.11
CA VAL A 145 3.23 -8.65 -1.35
C VAL A 145 4.09 -9.56 -0.46
N LEU A 146 3.75 -9.63 0.82
CA LEU A 146 4.36 -10.51 1.80
C LEU A 146 3.37 -11.66 2.07
N ASP A 147 3.82 -12.88 1.80
CA ASP A 147 2.98 -14.08 1.91
C ASP A 147 2.88 -14.62 3.34
N GLU A 148 3.65 -14.05 4.27
CA GLU A 148 3.64 -14.42 5.67
C GLU A 148 2.36 -13.95 6.38
N THR A 149 1.61 -14.90 6.93
CA THR A 149 0.44 -14.63 7.79
C THR A 149 0.76 -14.74 9.27
N ASP A 150 1.84 -15.45 9.63
CA ASP A 150 2.35 -15.52 11.00
C ASP A 150 3.07 -14.21 11.38
N PRO A 151 2.67 -13.52 12.46
CA PRO A 151 3.26 -12.23 12.85
C PRO A 151 4.78 -12.30 13.10
N THR A 152 5.28 -13.43 13.60
CA THR A 152 6.71 -13.62 13.87
C THR A 152 7.49 -13.64 12.55
N ARG A 153 7.08 -14.46 11.58
CA ARG A 153 7.71 -14.50 10.25
C ARG A 153 7.49 -13.22 9.46
N LEU A 154 6.32 -12.60 9.58
CA LEU A 154 6.01 -11.36 8.88
C LEU A 154 6.93 -10.20 9.33
N THR A 155 7.20 -10.06 10.63
CA THR A 155 8.18 -9.04 11.08
C THR A 155 9.60 -9.31 10.58
N VAL A 156 10.01 -10.57 10.43
CA VAL A 156 11.28 -10.93 9.79
C VAL A 156 11.28 -10.55 8.31
N ALA A 157 10.21 -10.82 7.58
CA ALA A 157 10.07 -10.47 6.16
C ALA A 157 10.13 -8.94 5.96
N VAL A 158 9.43 -8.19 6.80
CA VAL A 158 9.50 -6.72 6.85
C VAL A 158 10.91 -6.25 7.17
N SER A 159 11.56 -6.82 8.18
CA SER A 159 12.92 -6.47 8.58
C SER A 159 13.93 -6.63 7.45
N ARG A 160 13.88 -7.73 6.70
CA ARG A 160 14.75 -7.98 5.53
C ARG A 160 14.58 -6.93 4.44
N ARG A 161 13.37 -6.38 4.31
CA ARG A 161 13.07 -5.35 3.30
C ARG A 161 13.51 -3.97 3.73
N VAL A 162 13.29 -3.62 5.00
CA VAL A 162 13.54 -2.28 5.55
C VAL A 162 15.00 -2.11 5.98
N TYR A 163 15.66 -3.19 6.39
CA TYR A 163 17.04 -3.21 6.89
C TYR A 163 17.93 -4.19 6.07
N PRO A 164 18.09 -3.96 4.75
CA PRO A 164 18.91 -4.84 3.92
C PRO A 164 20.38 -4.87 4.37
N ASP A 165 20.89 -3.74 4.86
CA ASP A 165 22.30 -3.55 5.23
C ASP A 165 22.61 -3.93 6.70
N GLY A 166 21.60 -4.33 7.46
CA GLY A 166 21.72 -4.68 8.88
C GLY A 166 21.23 -3.59 9.83
N ALA A 167 21.27 -3.89 11.13
CA ALA A 167 20.93 -2.98 12.22
C ALA A 167 21.66 -3.41 13.50
N ALA A 168 22.41 -2.50 14.13
CA ALA A 168 23.14 -2.80 15.37
C ALA A 168 22.21 -2.96 16.59
N LEU A 169 20.98 -2.44 16.50
CA LEU A 169 19.96 -2.55 17.53
C LEU A 169 18.70 -3.22 16.94
N ALA A 170 18.05 -4.10 17.71
CA ALA A 170 16.68 -4.54 17.43
C ALA A 170 15.78 -4.44 18.68
N VAL A 171 14.48 -4.37 18.45
CA VAL A 171 13.46 -4.44 19.50
C VAL A 171 12.76 -5.80 19.40
N ILE A 172 12.58 -6.47 20.53
CA ILE A 172 11.82 -7.73 20.61
C ILE A 172 10.49 -7.47 21.32
N GLY A 173 9.40 -7.91 20.71
CA GLY A 173 8.03 -7.78 21.25
C GLY A 173 7.24 -9.08 21.25
N ASP A 174 6.08 -9.06 21.90
CA ASP A 174 5.16 -10.21 22.02
C ASP A 174 4.36 -10.42 20.73
N ALA A 175 4.57 -11.55 20.05
CA ALA A 175 3.83 -11.94 18.84
C ALA A 175 2.40 -12.44 19.12
N GLU A 176 2.11 -12.85 20.35
CA GLU A 176 0.83 -13.45 20.73
C GLU A 176 -0.20 -12.41 21.19
N SER A 177 0.25 -11.18 21.47
CA SER A 177 -0.59 -10.09 21.94
C SER A 177 -0.52 -8.87 21.03
N ALA A 178 -1.63 -8.55 20.36
CA ALA A 178 -1.71 -7.38 19.48
C ALA A 178 -1.43 -6.07 20.25
N LEU A 179 -1.93 -5.93 21.49
CA LEU A 179 -1.74 -4.73 22.29
C LEU A 179 -0.27 -4.52 22.71
N PHE A 180 0.38 -5.57 23.24
CA PHE A 180 1.77 -5.47 23.68
C PHE A 180 2.73 -5.38 22.48
N GLY A 181 2.45 -6.15 21.41
CA GLY A 181 3.18 -6.06 20.15
C GLY A 181 3.06 -4.67 19.52
N ALA A 182 1.89 -4.02 19.57
CA ALA A 182 1.69 -2.66 19.06
C ALA A 182 2.51 -1.61 19.82
N VAL A 183 2.55 -1.71 21.15
CA VAL A 183 3.38 -0.84 21.99
C VAL A 183 4.87 -1.05 21.64
N ALA A 184 5.32 -2.29 21.48
CA ALA A 184 6.68 -2.59 21.01
C ALA A 184 6.96 -2.04 19.59
N ALA A 185 6.01 -2.20 18.66
CA ALA A 185 6.10 -1.68 17.29
C ALA A 185 6.26 -0.15 17.26
N SER A 186 5.53 0.56 18.13
CA SER A 186 5.65 2.03 18.24
C SER A 186 7.03 2.49 18.71
N ALA A 187 7.74 1.64 19.45
CA ALA A 187 9.07 1.93 19.98
C ALA A 187 10.22 1.65 18.99
N ALA A 188 9.96 0.96 17.87
CA ALA A 188 10.98 0.56 16.88
C ALA A 188 11.91 1.71 16.48
N ARG A 189 11.30 2.82 16.08
CA ARG A 189 12.00 3.97 15.49
C ARG A 189 12.63 4.90 16.50
N LEU A 190 12.40 4.65 17.79
CA LEU A 190 13.15 5.28 18.87
C LEU A 190 14.51 4.64 19.07
N ALA A 191 14.66 3.40 18.60
CA ALA A 191 15.85 2.61 18.78
C ALA A 191 16.63 2.42 17.46
N ASP A 192 16.20 3.07 16.37
CA ASP A 192 16.78 3.01 15.02
C ASP A 192 17.04 1.57 14.53
N GLY A 193 16.11 0.65 14.85
CA GLY A 193 16.22 -0.77 14.52
C GLY A 193 14.88 -1.44 14.21
N PRO A 194 14.88 -2.67 13.66
CA PRO A 194 13.65 -3.42 13.42
C PRO A 194 13.00 -3.84 14.73
N VAL A 195 11.67 -3.94 14.71
CA VAL A 195 10.91 -4.71 15.70
C VAL A 195 10.69 -6.10 15.15
N LEU A 196 11.11 -7.10 15.91
CA LEU A 196 10.86 -8.51 15.63
C LEU A 196 9.93 -9.05 16.73
N LEU A 197 8.84 -9.67 16.34
CA LEU A 197 7.91 -10.27 17.28
C LEU A 197 8.28 -11.74 17.48
N THR A 198 8.21 -12.22 18.72
CA THR A 198 8.48 -13.62 19.06
C THR A 198 7.38 -14.17 19.98
N PRO A 199 7.12 -15.49 19.97
CA PRO A 199 6.25 -16.14 20.94
C PRO A 199 6.72 -15.95 22.38
N ARG A 200 5.81 -16.06 23.34
CA ARG A 200 6.11 -15.78 24.76
C ARG A 200 7.09 -16.76 25.38
N ALA A 201 7.06 -18.01 24.91
CA ALA A 201 7.81 -19.11 25.52
C ALA A 201 9.33 -19.01 25.30
N GLY A 202 9.80 -18.37 24.22
CA GLY A 202 11.21 -18.33 23.86
C GLY A 202 11.49 -17.60 22.54
N LEU A 203 12.77 -17.50 22.17
CA LEU A 203 13.18 -16.80 20.96
C LEU A 203 12.95 -17.69 19.72
N HIS A 204 12.06 -17.27 18.83
CA HIS A 204 11.76 -18.04 17.63
C HIS A 204 12.97 -18.15 16.70
N GLY A 205 13.19 -19.33 16.10
CA GLY A 205 14.35 -19.59 15.25
C GLY A 205 14.54 -18.60 14.10
N ALA A 206 13.45 -18.22 13.41
CA ALA A 206 13.51 -17.20 12.34
C ALA A 206 13.92 -15.81 12.85
N VAL A 207 13.52 -15.45 14.08
CA VAL A 207 13.93 -14.19 14.70
C VAL A 207 15.42 -14.25 15.04
N ALA A 208 15.87 -15.37 15.60
CA ALA A 208 17.27 -15.59 15.93
C ALA A 208 18.20 -15.55 14.71
N GLU A 209 17.79 -16.15 13.59
CA GLU A 209 18.49 -16.06 12.31
C GLU A 209 18.53 -14.62 11.79
N GLU A 210 17.41 -13.91 11.88
CA GLU A 210 17.32 -12.53 11.42
C GLU A 210 18.19 -11.58 12.24
N LEU A 211 18.24 -11.75 13.57
CA LEU A 211 19.17 -11.00 14.43
C LEU A 211 20.63 -11.23 14.03
N GLY A 212 20.98 -12.46 13.65
CA GLY A 212 22.30 -12.80 13.12
C GLY A 212 22.60 -12.12 11.78
N ARG A 213 21.63 -12.14 10.83
CA ARG A 213 21.75 -11.44 9.54
C ARG A 213 21.95 -9.94 9.73
N LEU A 214 21.19 -9.35 10.64
CA LEU A 214 21.22 -7.93 10.96
C LEU A 214 22.52 -7.50 11.66
N ARG A 215 23.25 -8.45 12.24
CA ARG A 215 24.43 -8.22 13.11
C ARG A 215 24.08 -7.34 14.31
N VAL A 216 22.99 -7.70 15.00
CA VAL A 216 22.52 -6.98 16.18
C VAL A 216 23.48 -7.19 17.34
N GLU A 217 23.86 -6.10 18.00
CA GLU A 217 24.69 -6.08 19.20
C GLU A 217 23.86 -5.77 20.46
N PHE A 218 22.78 -5.00 20.29
CA PHE A 218 21.91 -4.55 21.38
C PHE A 218 20.45 -4.89 21.10
N VAL A 219 19.76 -5.45 22.08
CA VAL A 219 18.33 -5.71 22.02
C VAL A 219 17.59 -5.04 23.16
N LYS A 220 16.51 -4.33 22.80
CA LYS A 220 15.50 -3.89 23.76
C LYS A 220 14.35 -4.89 23.75
N VAL A 221 14.10 -5.56 24.87
CA VAL A 221 12.95 -6.45 25.04
C VAL A 221 11.80 -5.62 25.61
N ILE A 222 10.79 -5.37 24.79
CA ILE A 222 9.59 -4.62 25.17
C ILE A 222 8.45 -5.63 25.33
N GLY A 223 8.26 -6.12 26.55
CA GLY A 223 7.23 -7.11 26.83
C GLY A 223 7.40 -7.72 28.21
N SER A 224 6.46 -7.45 29.11
CA SER A 224 6.38 -8.12 30.42
C SER A 224 5.90 -9.57 30.30
N THR A 225 5.20 -9.89 29.21
CA THR A 225 4.62 -11.21 28.92
C THR A 225 5.63 -12.20 28.31
N LEU A 226 6.77 -11.71 27.83
CA LEU A 226 7.83 -12.54 27.27
C LEU A 226 8.61 -13.22 28.39
N SER A 227 8.80 -14.54 28.27
CA SER A 227 9.58 -15.34 29.23
C SER A 227 11.01 -14.81 29.40
N PRO A 228 11.61 -14.92 30.60
CA PRO A 228 13.04 -14.68 30.81
C PRO A 228 13.95 -15.56 29.94
N ALA A 229 13.43 -16.66 29.39
CA ALA A 229 14.15 -17.50 28.43
C ALA A 229 14.56 -16.71 27.17
N VAL A 230 13.75 -15.75 26.73
CA VAL A 230 14.08 -14.87 25.60
C VAL A 230 15.37 -14.09 25.88
N ASP A 231 15.50 -13.53 27.08
CA ASP A 231 16.69 -12.75 27.48
C ASP A 231 17.92 -13.64 27.58
N ALA A 232 17.76 -14.84 28.14
CA ALA A 232 18.83 -15.82 28.27
C ALA A 232 19.35 -16.28 26.90
N GLU A 233 18.45 -16.55 25.94
CA GLU A 233 18.80 -16.95 24.58
C GLU A 233 19.50 -15.82 23.80
N LEU A 234 19.08 -14.57 23.99
CA LEU A 234 19.74 -13.40 23.41
C LEU A 234 21.14 -13.20 24.01
N ALA A 235 21.27 -13.26 25.34
CA ALA A 235 22.55 -13.12 26.03
C ALA A 235 23.54 -14.23 25.66
N ALA A 236 23.06 -15.47 25.50
CA ALA A 236 23.89 -16.60 25.06
C ALA A 236 24.47 -16.41 23.64
N ARG A 237 23.88 -15.51 22.83
CA ARG A 237 24.37 -15.12 21.51
C ARG A 237 25.35 -13.93 21.56
N GLY A 238 25.69 -13.44 22.76
CA GLY A 238 26.55 -12.28 22.95
C GLY A 238 25.86 -10.94 22.73
N ILE A 239 24.52 -10.92 22.70
CA ILE A 239 23.73 -9.70 22.51
C ILE A 239 23.46 -9.05 23.87
N HIS A 240 23.65 -7.73 23.97
CA HIS A 240 23.31 -6.97 25.16
C HIS A 240 21.80 -6.76 25.26
N VAL A 241 21.20 -7.16 26.38
CA VAL A 241 19.75 -7.12 26.58
C VAL A 241 19.37 -6.08 27.62
N GLU A 242 18.40 -5.21 27.28
CA GLU A 242 17.70 -4.35 28.24
C GLU A 242 16.19 -4.56 28.09
N ARG A 243 15.51 -4.87 29.20
CA ARG A 243 14.07 -5.06 29.22
C ARG A 243 13.35 -3.79 29.65
N VAL A 244 12.26 -3.47 28.97
CA VAL A 244 11.42 -2.30 29.22
C VAL A 244 9.96 -2.75 29.32
N GLY A 245 9.26 -2.23 30.33
CA GLY A 245 7.87 -2.58 30.60
C GLY A 245 7.75 -3.89 31.39
N ASN A 246 7.26 -3.79 32.63
CA ASN A 246 7.13 -4.88 33.58
C ASN A 246 5.66 -5.18 33.92
N SER A 247 4.75 -4.23 33.71
CA SER A 247 3.32 -4.45 34.00
C SER A 247 2.68 -5.44 33.01
N THR A 248 1.83 -6.32 33.51
CA THR A 248 0.98 -7.22 32.69
C THR A 248 -0.36 -6.59 32.32
N ASP A 249 -0.70 -5.42 32.87
CA ASP A 249 -1.81 -4.60 32.40
C ASP A 249 -1.37 -3.79 31.18
N ALA A 250 -2.16 -3.79 30.10
CA ALA A 250 -1.77 -3.17 28.84
C ALA A 250 -1.66 -1.63 28.94
N GLY A 251 -2.50 -0.99 29.75
CA GLY A 251 -2.47 0.45 29.95
C GLY A 251 -1.23 0.87 30.72
N ASP A 252 -0.99 0.23 31.86
CA ASP A 252 0.18 0.51 32.69
C ASP A 252 1.49 0.15 31.97
N PHE A 253 1.51 -0.98 31.24
CA PHE A 253 2.64 -1.36 30.37
C PHE A 253 2.95 -0.28 29.33
N SER A 254 1.92 0.22 28.64
CA SER A 254 2.08 1.30 27.66
C SER A 254 2.59 2.59 28.31
N ALA A 255 2.18 2.89 29.54
CA ALA A 255 2.64 4.07 30.29
C ALA A 255 4.12 3.95 30.68
N GLU A 256 4.59 2.77 31.09
CA GLU A 256 6.01 2.49 31.38
C GLU A 256 6.88 2.66 30.13
N VAL A 257 6.47 2.07 29.00
CA VAL A 257 7.18 2.22 27.71
C VAL A 257 7.14 3.67 27.22
N ALA A 258 6.03 4.38 27.44
CA ALA A 258 5.91 5.81 27.15
C ALA A 258 6.85 6.68 27.99
N ALA A 259 7.07 6.33 29.27
CA ALA A 259 8.01 7.04 30.12
C ALA A 259 9.46 6.85 29.65
N TRP A 260 9.84 5.60 29.33
CA TRP A 260 11.15 5.28 28.76
C TRP A 260 11.41 6.01 27.43
N SER A 261 10.47 5.91 26.49
CA SER A 261 10.59 6.55 25.17
C SER A 261 10.71 8.07 25.22
N ARG A 262 10.00 8.72 26.16
CA ARG A 262 10.13 10.17 26.40
C ARG A 262 11.47 10.55 27.01
N GLY A 263 12.07 9.67 27.83
CA GLY A 263 13.43 9.86 28.32
C GLY A 263 14.45 10.02 27.18
N LEU A 264 14.23 9.32 26.07
CA LEU A 264 15.08 9.37 24.88
C LEU A 264 14.80 10.59 23.97
N THR A 265 13.53 10.89 23.71
CA THR A 265 13.13 11.89 22.71
C THR A 265 12.87 13.28 23.26
N GLY A 266 12.55 13.39 24.56
CA GLY A 266 11.96 14.60 25.13
C GLY A 266 10.58 14.96 24.53
N GLY A 267 9.94 14.02 23.84
CA GLY A 267 8.71 14.23 23.08
C GLY A 267 7.56 14.80 23.91
N ARG A 268 6.84 15.76 23.32
CA ARG A 268 5.67 16.43 23.93
C ARG A 268 4.37 16.12 23.20
N THR A 269 4.33 15.01 22.50
CA THR A 269 3.17 14.53 21.74
C THR A 269 3.03 13.04 22.00
N GLY A 270 1.80 12.53 22.03
CA GLY A 270 1.52 11.11 22.22
C GLY A 270 0.32 10.67 21.42
N VAL A 271 0.18 9.35 21.26
CA VAL A 271 -1.00 8.70 20.69
C VAL A 271 -1.66 7.90 21.80
N VAL A 272 -2.93 8.17 22.08
CA VAL A 272 -3.76 7.38 23.00
C VAL A 272 -4.79 6.62 22.18
N VAL A 273 -4.93 5.33 22.45
CA VAL A 273 -5.95 4.49 21.82
C VAL A 273 -6.94 4.04 22.87
N MET A 274 -8.19 4.46 22.73
CA MET A 274 -9.26 4.08 23.66
C MET A 274 -9.63 2.60 23.48
N PRO A 275 -10.13 1.90 24.53
CA PRO A 275 -10.31 0.45 24.49
C PRO A 275 -11.17 -0.07 23.33
N GLY A 276 -12.25 0.63 22.98
CA GLY A 276 -13.13 0.25 21.85
C GLY A 276 -12.43 0.30 20.49
N ALA A 277 -11.60 1.32 20.27
CA ALA A 277 -10.80 1.45 19.06
C ALA A 277 -9.59 0.51 19.05
N ALA A 278 -8.99 0.24 20.23
CA ALA A 278 -7.81 -0.63 20.35
C ALA A 278 -8.07 -2.05 19.83
N GLN A 279 -9.28 -2.57 20.00
CA GLN A 279 -9.65 -3.90 19.49
C GLN A 279 -9.76 -3.97 17.96
N ARG A 280 -9.70 -2.85 17.24
CA ARG A 280 -9.96 -2.78 15.80
C ARG A 280 -8.83 -2.17 14.99
N VAL A 281 -8.06 -1.26 15.60
CA VAL A 281 -7.07 -0.44 14.88
C VAL A 281 -5.77 -0.22 15.66
N VAL A 282 -5.41 -1.12 16.59
CA VAL A 282 -4.14 -0.95 17.34
C VAL A 282 -2.91 -1.00 16.42
N GLY A 283 -2.93 -1.80 15.34
CA GLY A 283 -1.90 -1.81 14.31
C GLY A 283 -1.74 -0.44 13.62
N PRO A 284 -2.79 0.11 12.99
CA PRO A 284 -2.78 1.48 12.45
C PRO A 284 -2.31 2.55 13.45
N ALA A 285 -2.78 2.48 14.70
CA ALA A 285 -2.38 3.44 15.73
C ALA A 285 -0.89 3.30 16.10
N ALA A 286 -0.36 2.08 16.15
CA ALA A 286 1.07 1.83 16.33
C ALA A 286 1.89 2.36 15.16
N ALA A 287 1.39 2.24 13.93
CA ALA A 287 2.03 2.80 12.73
C ALA A 287 2.09 4.33 12.79
N LEU A 288 1.01 4.99 13.24
CA LEU A 288 1.00 6.43 13.51
C LEU A 288 2.07 6.82 14.55
N ALA A 289 2.11 6.11 15.67
CA ALA A 289 3.08 6.35 16.72
C ALA A 289 4.52 6.15 16.22
N ASN A 290 4.80 5.06 15.51
CA ASN A 290 6.10 4.76 14.90
C ASN A 290 6.51 5.82 13.85
N ALA A 291 5.63 6.12 12.90
CA ALA A 291 5.90 7.04 11.80
C ALA A 291 6.26 8.45 12.29
N LEU A 292 5.75 8.85 13.46
CA LEU A 292 5.96 10.16 14.09
C LEU A 292 6.90 10.13 15.31
N ARG A 293 7.48 8.98 15.66
CA ARG A 293 8.32 8.80 16.86
C ARG A 293 7.63 9.23 18.15
N LEU A 294 6.37 8.87 18.31
CA LEU A 294 5.53 9.17 19.46
C LEU A 294 5.32 7.92 20.32
N PRO A 295 5.15 8.06 21.65
CA PRO A 295 4.69 6.97 22.48
C PRO A 295 3.24 6.57 22.14
N LEU A 296 2.98 5.27 22.09
CA LEU A 296 1.64 4.69 22.05
C LEU A 296 1.18 4.36 23.48
N LEU A 297 0.03 4.91 23.87
CA LEU A 297 -0.63 4.70 25.16
C LEU A 297 -1.97 4.00 24.94
N LEU A 298 -2.30 3.04 25.79
CA LEU A 298 -3.48 2.21 25.66
C LEU A 298 -4.48 2.48 26.80
N GLY A 299 -5.70 2.85 26.45
CA GLY A 299 -6.79 3.08 27.40
C GLY A 299 -6.66 4.38 28.19
N ASP A 300 -7.33 4.42 29.35
CA ASP A 300 -7.51 5.61 30.16
C ASP A 300 -7.12 5.43 31.63
N SER A 301 -6.24 4.46 31.91
CA SER A 301 -5.77 4.15 33.27
C SER A 301 -5.10 5.36 33.93
N ALA A 302 -5.03 5.32 35.27
CA ALA A 302 -4.34 6.36 36.03
C ALA A 302 -2.88 6.51 35.59
N ALA A 303 -2.18 5.42 35.30
CA ALA A 303 -0.81 5.44 34.82
C ALA A 303 -0.68 6.12 33.45
N VAL A 304 -1.63 5.89 32.53
CA VAL A 304 -1.66 6.58 31.23
C VAL A 304 -1.86 8.09 31.41
N ARG A 305 -2.75 8.49 32.32
CA ARG A 305 -2.97 9.91 32.63
C ARG A 305 -1.73 10.55 33.25
N GLU A 306 -1.10 9.88 34.20
CA GLU A 306 0.13 10.33 34.85
C GLU A 306 1.29 10.46 33.83
N ALA A 307 1.42 9.47 32.94
CA ALA A 307 2.41 9.49 31.87
C ALA A 307 2.30 10.76 31.00
N LEU A 308 1.09 11.24 30.71
CA LEU A 308 0.89 12.48 29.96
C LEU A 308 1.06 13.75 30.80
N ALA A 309 0.81 13.67 32.11
CA ALA A 309 0.97 14.75 33.08
C ALA A 309 2.43 14.94 33.57
N SER A 310 3.37 14.14 33.07
CA SER A 310 4.81 14.19 33.35
C SER A 310 5.40 15.62 33.36
N PRO A 311 6.48 15.91 34.13
CA PRO A 311 7.09 17.24 34.26
C PRO A 311 7.47 17.93 32.94
N ARG A 312 7.56 17.18 31.83
CA ARG A 312 7.52 17.74 30.48
C ARG A 312 6.18 17.40 29.83
N PRO A 313 5.12 18.20 30.07
CA PRO A 313 3.77 17.78 29.71
C PRO A 313 3.59 17.72 28.20
N VAL A 314 2.85 16.69 27.77
CA VAL A 314 2.38 16.53 26.40
C VAL A 314 1.47 17.72 26.05
N ARG A 315 1.77 18.37 24.91
CA ARG A 315 1.03 19.53 24.40
C ARG A 315 -0.07 19.15 23.42
N ARG A 316 0.04 17.98 22.80
CA ARG A 316 -0.92 17.47 21.83
C ARG A 316 -1.02 15.95 21.96
N THR A 317 -2.23 15.46 22.02
CA THR A 317 -2.51 14.03 22.13
C THR A 317 -3.44 13.63 20.99
N TYR A 318 -3.03 12.71 20.13
CA TYR A 318 -3.93 12.12 19.15
C TYR A 318 -4.71 11.02 19.84
N VAL A 319 -6.03 11.16 19.91
CA VAL A 319 -6.91 10.24 20.65
C VAL A 319 -7.69 9.43 19.61
N VAL A 320 -7.26 8.18 19.40
CA VAL A 320 -7.90 7.22 18.52
C VAL A 320 -9.08 6.61 19.27
N THR A 321 -10.30 6.91 18.82
CA THR A 321 -11.53 6.67 19.58
C THR A 321 -12.74 6.54 18.66
N ASP A 322 -13.81 5.93 19.19
CA ASP A 322 -15.12 5.88 18.55
C ASP A 322 -15.98 7.07 18.94
N ASP A 323 -15.72 7.63 20.13
CA ASP A 323 -16.37 8.82 20.66
C ASP A 323 -15.40 10.00 20.59
N PRO A 324 -15.61 10.98 19.69
CA PRO A 324 -14.73 12.14 19.59
C PRO A 324 -14.69 12.98 20.88
N ALA A 325 -15.74 12.97 21.70
CA ALA A 325 -15.77 13.71 22.97
C ALA A 325 -14.77 13.14 23.99
N ALA A 326 -14.36 11.87 23.85
CA ALA A 326 -13.31 11.28 24.67
C ALA A 326 -11.99 12.07 24.59
N ALA A 327 -11.73 12.73 23.46
CA ALA A 327 -10.52 13.53 23.25
C ALA A 327 -10.43 14.74 24.20
N ASP A 328 -11.57 15.32 24.62
CA ASP A 328 -11.61 16.50 25.48
C ASP A 328 -11.04 16.22 26.89
N SER A 329 -10.99 14.95 27.29
CA SER A 329 -10.43 14.52 28.56
C SER A 329 -8.89 14.46 28.57
N TRP A 330 -8.24 14.72 27.42
CA TRP A 330 -6.80 14.59 27.24
C TRP A 330 -6.12 15.94 26.95
N PRO A 331 -4.91 16.18 27.50
CA PRO A 331 -4.16 17.41 27.24
C PRO A 331 -3.88 17.63 25.75
N GLY A 332 -4.45 18.70 25.18
CA GLY A 332 -4.35 18.99 23.75
C GLY A 332 -4.93 17.88 22.86
N GLY A 333 -5.97 17.20 23.35
CA GLY A 333 -6.65 16.11 22.65
C GLY A 333 -7.12 16.51 21.26
N THR A 334 -6.78 15.69 20.27
CA THR A 334 -7.26 15.79 18.90
C THR A 334 -7.88 14.43 18.56
N PRO A 335 -9.20 14.34 18.38
CA PRO A 335 -9.84 13.07 18.09
C PRO A 335 -9.45 12.59 16.69
N VAL A 336 -9.25 11.27 16.58
CA VAL A 336 -9.11 10.55 15.31
C VAL A 336 -10.18 9.45 15.33
N THR A 337 -11.19 9.59 14.48
CA THR A 337 -12.40 8.76 14.50
C THR A 337 -12.74 8.23 13.10
N GLY A 338 -13.56 7.19 13.04
CA GLY A 338 -14.06 6.56 11.80
C GLY A 338 -15.20 5.60 12.12
N GLY A 339 -16.10 5.35 11.16
CA GLY A 339 -17.30 4.54 11.38
C GLY A 339 -17.00 3.04 11.51
N ASP A 340 -15.95 2.57 10.86
CA ASP A 340 -15.48 1.18 10.88
C ASP A 340 -13.94 1.10 10.95
N PRO A 341 -13.32 -0.10 11.09
CA PRO A 341 -11.87 -0.22 11.18
C PRO A 341 -11.10 0.31 9.96
N VAL A 342 -11.67 0.18 8.76
CA VAL A 342 -11.06 0.64 7.51
C VAL A 342 -11.10 2.17 7.46
N GLU A 343 -12.26 2.79 7.70
CA GLU A 343 -12.41 4.24 7.76
C GLU A 343 -11.54 4.87 8.86
N LEU A 344 -11.48 4.24 10.03
CA LEU A 344 -10.63 4.70 11.13
C LEU A 344 -9.14 4.58 10.78
N SER A 345 -8.72 3.52 10.08
CA SER A 345 -7.34 3.40 9.59
C SER A 345 -6.99 4.47 8.55
N VAL A 346 -7.95 4.85 7.69
CA VAL A 346 -7.83 5.95 6.72
C VAL A 346 -7.65 7.29 7.44
N ALA A 347 -8.47 7.56 8.46
CA ALA A 347 -8.34 8.78 9.28
C ALA A 347 -6.98 8.84 9.99
N ILE A 348 -6.48 7.71 10.51
CA ILE A 348 -5.14 7.62 11.09
C ILE A 348 -4.05 7.89 10.05
N ALA A 349 -4.17 7.33 8.85
CA ALA A 349 -3.21 7.52 7.76
C ALA A 349 -3.16 8.98 7.26
N ASP A 350 -4.31 9.68 7.23
CA ASP A 350 -4.38 11.12 6.94
C ASP A 350 -3.54 11.93 7.94
N VAL A 351 -3.60 11.59 9.23
CA VAL A 351 -2.76 12.22 10.26
C VAL A 351 -1.28 11.97 10.00
N VAL A 352 -0.89 10.74 9.64
CA VAL A 352 0.51 10.41 9.31
C VAL A 352 1.02 11.25 8.16
N VAL A 353 0.31 11.28 7.03
CA VAL A 353 0.75 12.01 5.83
C VAL A 353 0.76 13.52 6.08
N GLY A 354 -0.26 14.06 6.77
CA GLY A 354 -0.35 15.48 7.08
C GLY A 354 0.81 15.99 7.94
N LEU A 355 1.30 15.17 8.88
CA LEU A 355 2.37 15.57 9.81
C LEU A 355 3.79 15.30 9.28
N ARG A 356 3.96 14.38 8.32
CA ARG A 356 5.27 14.10 7.71
C ARG A 356 5.73 15.18 6.72
N GLY A 357 4.89 16.18 6.43
CA GLY A 357 5.29 17.36 5.65
C GLY A 357 5.74 17.04 4.23
N GLY A 358 5.17 16.00 3.62
CA GLY A 358 5.47 15.60 2.24
C GLY A 358 6.74 14.77 2.04
N VAL A 359 7.42 14.33 3.11
CA VAL A 359 8.49 13.32 2.98
C VAL A 359 7.89 12.00 2.52
N PRO A 360 8.23 11.50 1.31
CA PRO A 360 7.71 10.24 0.83
C PRO A 360 8.03 9.09 1.80
N SER A 361 7.09 8.17 1.94
CA SER A 361 7.27 6.97 2.74
C SER A 361 6.49 5.80 2.15
N PRO A 362 6.91 4.55 2.42
CA PRO A 362 6.15 3.40 2.01
C PRO A 362 4.87 3.35 2.84
N MET A 363 3.75 2.99 2.20
CA MET A 363 2.56 2.61 2.95
C MET A 363 2.54 1.10 3.20
N THR A 364 1.78 0.70 4.21
CA THR A 364 1.50 -0.70 4.50
C THR A 364 0.00 -0.98 4.43
N LEU A 365 -0.35 -2.16 3.91
CA LEU A 365 -1.72 -2.66 3.82
C LEU A 365 -1.83 -3.98 4.58
N ALA A 366 -2.86 -4.11 5.43
CA ALA A 366 -3.18 -5.32 6.16
C ALA A 366 -4.70 -5.54 6.24
N GLN A 367 -5.14 -6.76 6.52
CA GLN A 367 -6.56 -7.07 6.70
C GLN A 367 -7.01 -6.86 8.16
N PRO A 368 -8.23 -6.32 8.41
CA PRO A 368 -8.75 -6.07 9.76
C PRO A 368 -8.75 -7.30 10.67
N GLU A 369 -9.13 -8.47 10.15
CA GLU A 369 -9.19 -9.72 10.91
C GLU A 369 -7.81 -10.25 11.34
N THR A 370 -6.73 -9.63 10.83
CA THR A 370 -5.34 -9.98 11.14
C THR A 370 -4.68 -8.88 11.95
N ASP A 371 -5.29 -8.44 13.06
CA ASP A 371 -4.73 -7.40 13.94
C ASP A 371 -3.24 -7.58 14.25
N ARG A 372 -2.78 -8.82 14.42
CA ARG A 372 -1.37 -9.13 14.67
C ARG A 372 -0.47 -8.96 13.44
N ALA A 373 -0.98 -9.21 12.23
CA ALA A 373 -0.28 -8.88 10.99
C ALA A 373 -0.21 -7.36 10.81
N ALA A 374 -1.29 -6.63 11.10
CA ALA A 374 -1.26 -5.17 11.11
C ALA A 374 -0.21 -4.63 12.11
N VAL A 375 -0.08 -5.24 13.29
CA VAL A 375 0.99 -4.89 14.25
C VAL A 375 2.38 -5.19 13.70
N ALA A 376 2.59 -6.32 13.02
CA ALA A 376 3.86 -6.62 12.36
C ALA A 376 4.20 -5.61 11.26
N MET A 377 3.20 -5.19 10.48
CA MET A 377 3.35 -4.19 9.43
C MET A 377 3.55 -2.77 9.97
N ALA A 378 3.03 -2.48 11.17
CA ALA A 378 3.20 -1.18 11.84
C ALA A 378 4.66 -0.85 12.17
N THR A 379 5.58 -1.80 12.03
CA THR A 379 7.02 -1.60 12.17
C THR A 379 7.61 -0.81 10.99
N VAL A 380 6.91 -0.74 9.86
CA VAL A 380 7.32 0.06 8.70
C VAL A 380 7.07 1.56 8.95
N PRO A 381 8.07 2.40 8.71
CA PRO A 381 8.02 3.87 8.65
C PRO A 381 6.93 4.57 7.82
N GLY A 382 5.63 4.41 8.06
CA GLY A 382 4.63 5.09 7.24
C GLY A 382 3.18 4.87 7.64
N PRO A 383 2.23 5.29 6.78
CA PRO A 383 0.82 5.03 6.99
C PRO A 383 0.53 3.52 6.87
N LEU A 384 -0.32 3.01 7.75
CA LEU A 384 -0.86 1.66 7.69
C LEU A 384 -2.37 1.73 7.52
N LEU A 385 -2.86 1.15 6.43
CA LEU A 385 -4.27 1.12 6.09
C LEU A 385 -4.78 -0.31 6.20
N LEU A 386 -5.98 -0.44 6.75
CA LEU A 386 -6.71 -1.70 6.73
C LEU A 386 -7.54 -1.78 5.45
N HIS A 387 -7.62 -2.97 4.87
CA HIS A 387 -8.46 -3.20 3.69
C HIS A 387 -9.29 -4.49 3.84
N PRO A 388 -10.53 -4.51 3.32
CA PRO A 388 -11.29 -5.76 3.27
C PRO A 388 -10.63 -6.77 2.32
N PRO A 389 -10.88 -8.09 2.49
CA PRO A 389 -10.39 -9.11 1.57
C PRO A 389 -10.77 -8.83 0.12
N GLY A 390 -9.77 -8.90 -0.77
CA GLY A 390 -9.97 -8.80 -2.22
C GLY A 390 -10.49 -7.45 -2.73
N GLN A 391 -10.47 -6.39 -1.92
CA GLN A 391 -10.93 -5.06 -2.32
C GLN A 391 -10.12 -3.94 -1.66
N LEU A 392 -9.90 -2.83 -2.38
CA LEU A 392 -9.29 -1.63 -1.82
C LEU A 392 -10.30 -0.72 -1.10
N GLY A 393 -11.53 -0.62 -1.61
CA GLY A 393 -12.58 0.22 -1.00
C GLY A 393 -12.10 1.66 -0.75
N PRO A 394 -12.33 2.23 0.45
CA PRO A 394 -11.85 3.58 0.83
C PRO A 394 -10.34 3.79 0.70
N VAL A 395 -9.54 2.72 0.75
CA VAL A 395 -8.09 2.79 0.57
C VAL A 395 -7.73 3.28 -0.82
N PHE A 396 -8.48 2.90 -1.86
CA PHE A 396 -8.23 3.35 -3.23
C PHE A 396 -8.28 4.88 -3.33
N ASP A 397 -9.34 5.49 -2.81
CA ASP A 397 -9.51 6.93 -2.83
C ASP A 397 -8.45 7.64 -1.98
N TRP A 398 -8.06 7.05 -0.85
CA TRP A 398 -6.99 7.57 -0.03
C TRP A 398 -5.65 7.59 -0.77
N VAL A 399 -5.29 6.48 -1.43
CA VAL A 399 -4.05 6.39 -2.22
C VAL A 399 -4.09 7.37 -3.38
N LEU A 400 -5.23 7.51 -4.06
CA LEU A 400 -5.40 8.46 -5.16
C LEU A 400 -5.11 9.91 -4.73
N ARG A 401 -5.56 10.29 -3.53
CA ARG A 401 -5.31 11.63 -2.93
C ARG A 401 -3.87 11.82 -2.46
N HIS A 402 -3.25 10.78 -1.91
CA HIS A 402 -1.95 10.89 -1.23
C HIS A 402 -0.76 10.32 -2.00
N ARG A 403 -0.97 9.81 -3.21
CA ARG A 403 0.09 9.13 -4.01
C ARG A 403 1.38 9.92 -4.12
N ALA A 404 1.36 11.25 -4.16
CA ALA A 404 2.58 12.07 -4.23
C ALA A 404 3.46 11.97 -2.96
N ALA A 405 2.86 11.62 -1.81
CA ALA A 405 3.54 11.41 -0.54
C ALA A 405 3.95 9.94 -0.30
N LEU A 406 3.76 9.06 -1.29
CA LEU A 406 4.07 7.63 -1.19
C LEU A 406 5.24 7.29 -2.10
N ASP A 407 6.14 6.43 -1.62
CA ASP A 407 7.26 5.88 -2.42
C ASP A 407 7.09 4.39 -2.77
N GLY A 408 6.05 3.74 -2.25
CA GLY A 408 5.79 2.31 -2.46
C GLY A 408 4.70 1.78 -1.53
N ALA A 409 4.42 0.48 -1.66
CA ALA A 409 3.46 -0.24 -0.83
C ALA A 409 3.99 -1.62 -0.43
N LEU A 410 3.81 -1.99 0.82
CA LEU A 410 3.96 -3.36 1.32
C LEU A 410 2.59 -3.89 1.74
N VAL A 411 2.22 -5.06 1.26
CA VAL A 411 0.90 -5.67 1.48
C VAL A 411 1.09 -6.98 2.20
N SER A 412 0.42 -7.20 3.34
CA SER A 412 0.45 -8.48 4.05
C SER A 412 -0.77 -9.34 3.72
N GLY A 413 -0.60 -10.67 3.71
CA GLY A 413 -1.71 -11.61 3.78
C GLY A 413 -1.73 -12.71 2.71
N GLY A 414 -0.64 -12.92 1.97
CA GLY A 414 -0.58 -13.99 0.96
C GLY A 414 -1.47 -13.76 -0.25
N GLY A 415 -1.41 -14.70 -1.19
CA GLY A 415 -2.08 -14.62 -2.49
C GLY A 415 -3.61 -14.46 -2.44
N ASP A 416 -4.25 -14.80 -1.31
CA ASP A 416 -5.70 -14.69 -1.13
C ASP A 416 -6.13 -13.37 -0.46
N ALA A 417 -5.27 -12.71 0.32
CA ALA A 417 -5.64 -11.46 0.98
C ALA A 417 -5.80 -10.30 -0.01
N PHE A 418 -4.95 -10.33 -1.03
CA PHE A 418 -4.84 -9.30 -2.05
C PHE A 418 -4.71 -9.98 -3.42
N GLY A 419 -5.84 -10.44 -3.97
CA GLY A 419 -5.86 -11.08 -5.28
C GLY A 419 -5.30 -10.18 -6.40
N SER A 420 -5.16 -10.73 -7.60
CA SER A 420 -4.57 -10.01 -8.74
C SER A 420 -5.27 -8.68 -9.08
N PRO A 421 -6.62 -8.59 -9.14
CA PRO A 421 -7.26 -7.33 -9.53
C PRO A 421 -7.00 -6.15 -8.58
N PRO A 422 -7.18 -6.27 -7.23
CA PRO A 422 -6.80 -5.20 -6.30
C PRO A 422 -5.32 -4.83 -6.33
N THR A 423 -4.44 -5.80 -6.58
CA THR A 423 -3.00 -5.57 -6.75
C THR A 423 -2.73 -4.65 -7.94
N TYR A 424 -3.39 -4.91 -9.08
CA TYR A 424 -3.27 -4.07 -10.27
C TYR A 424 -3.83 -2.67 -10.05
N ASP A 425 -5.01 -2.56 -9.41
CA ASP A 425 -5.61 -1.27 -9.06
C ASP A 425 -4.70 -0.45 -8.14
N LEU A 426 -4.04 -1.10 -7.18
CA LEU A 426 -3.07 -0.47 -6.29
C LEU A 426 -1.85 0.07 -7.04
N GLN A 427 -1.27 -0.75 -7.91
CA GLN A 427 -0.11 -0.37 -8.72
C GLN A 427 -0.44 0.78 -9.66
N ALA A 428 -1.61 0.72 -10.30
CA ALA A 428 -2.17 1.75 -11.16
C ALA A 428 -2.29 3.08 -10.45
N VAL A 429 -2.98 3.12 -9.30
CA VAL A 429 -3.20 4.37 -8.57
C VAL A 429 -1.89 4.94 -8.00
N LEU A 430 -0.95 4.10 -7.56
CA LEU A 430 0.36 4.54 -7.05
C LEU A 430 1.23 5.18 -8.13
N ASN A 431 1.21 4.61 -9.33
CA ASN A 431 2.12 4.94 -10.43
C ASN A 431 1.46 5.77 -11.54
N GLU A 432 0.22 6.22 -11.34
CA GLU A 432 -0.50 7.13 -12.24
C GLU A 432 -0.72 6.57 -13.65
N PHE A 433 -0.98 5.26 -13.74
CA PHE A 433 -1.45 4.62 -14.95
C PHE A 433 -2.78 3.91 -14.71
N GLU A 434 -3.56 3.70 -15.76
CA GLU A 434 -4.78 2.89 -15.70
C GLU A 434 -4.44 1.44 -15.95
N THR A 435 -5.00 0.49 -15.20
CA THR A 435 -4.84 -0.95 -15.47
C THR A 435 -6.12 -1.54 -16.00
N HIS A 436 -6.01 -2.38 -17.01
CA HIS A 436 -7.10 -3.25 -17.42
C HIS A 436 -6.62 -4.69 -17.42
N LEU A 437 -7.32 -5.52 -16.64
CA LEU A 437 -7.19 -6.96 -16.72
C LEU A 437 -8.10 -7.44 -17.84
N LEU A 438 -7.51 -7.91 -18.94
CA LEU A 438 -8.23 -8.57 -20.00
C LEU A 438 -8.18 -10.07 -19.76
N SER A 439 -9.33 -10.68 -19.52
CA SER A 439 -9.52 -12.12 -19.60
C SER A 439 -10.35 -12.42 -20.86
N GLY A 440 -9.99 -13.48 -21.57
CA GLY A 440 -10.73 -13.95 -22.74
C GLY A 440 -10.77 -15.48 -22.75
N GLN A 441 -11.81 -16.05 -23.36
CA GLN A 441 -11.86 -17.48 -23.64
C GLN A 441 -11.21 -17.77 -25.00
N ALA A 442 -10.51 -18.90 -25.10
CA ALA A 442 -9.97 -19.35 -26.37
C ALA A 442 -11.08 -19.52 -27.42
N GLY A 443 -10.89 -18.90 -28.59
CA GLY A 443 -11.89 -18.83 -29.66
C GLY A 443 -12.60 -17.49 -29.77
N GLU A 444 -12.59 -16.66 -28.73
CA GLU A 444 -13.20 -15.31 -28.73
C GLU A 444 -12.20 -14.21 -29.11
N GLY A 445 -11.13 -14.57 -29.83
CA GLY A 445 -9.92 -13.79 -30.02
C GLY A 445 -10.09 -12.27 -29.92
N LEU A 446 -9.34 -11.64 -29.01
CA LEU A 446 -9.09 -10.20 -29.08
C LEU A 446 -8.77 -9.88 -30.54
N PRO A 447 -9.41 -8.88 -31.18
CA PRO A 447 -9.14 -8.61 -32.59
C PRO A 447 -7.71 -8.15 -32.74
N VAL A 448 -6.83 -9.13 -33.01
CA VAL A 448 -5.45 -8.88 -33.38
C VAL A 448 -5.53 -8.39 -34.81
N ILE A 449 -5.55 -7.07 -34.97
CA ILE A 449 -5.31 -6.46 -36.28
C ILE A 449 -3.99 -7.03 -36.78
N PRO A 450 -3.93 -7.59 -38.00
CA PRO A 450 -2.71 -8.16 -38.53
C PRO A 450 -1.60 -7.12 -38.44
N GLN A 451 -0.50 -7.46 -37.76
CA GLN A 451 0.65 -6.58 -37.66
C GLN A 451 1.07 -6.13 -39.07
N PRO A 452 1.17 -4.81 -39.33
CA PRO A 452 1.60 -4.27 -40.61
C PRO A 452 2.87 -4.95 -41.09
N ARG A 453 2.98 -5.23 -42.39
CA ARG A 453 4.11 -6.01 -42.93
C ARG A 453 5.46 -5.40 -42.59
N GLU A 454 5.52 -4.08 -42.46
CA GLU A 454 6.73 -3.34 -42.04
C GLU A 454 7.12 -3.49 -40.56
N GLU A 455 6.20 -3.86 -39.66
CA GLU A 455 6.47 -4.00 -38.22
C GLU A 455 6.88 -5.41 -37.79
N ARG A 456 6.59 -6.42 -38.63
CA ARG A 456 6.92 -7.84 -38.40
C ARG A 456 8.41 -8.14 -38.13
N PRO A 457 9.40 -7.41 -38.70
CA PRO A 457 10.82 -7.66 -38.42
C PRO A 457 11.24 -7.35 -36.97
N ILE A 458 10.48 -6.51 -36.26
CA ILE A 458 10.81 -6.04 -34.90
C ILE A 458 10.34 -7.06 -33.84
N GLY A 459 9.28 -7.82 -34.14
CA GLY A 459 8.73 -8.88 -33.27
C GLY A 459 9.28 -10.28 -33.56
N LYS A 460 10.55 -10.56 -33.23
CA LYS A 460 11.11 -11.93 -33.27
C LYS A 460 10.59 -12.85 -32.15
N ALA A 461 9.53 -12.49 -31.44
CA ALA A 461 8.94 -13.31 -30.37
C ALA A 461 8.04 -14.46 -30.87
N ARG A 462 7.82 -14.57 -32.19
CA ARG A 462 7.00 -15.65 -32.79
C ARG A 462 7.83 -16.68 -33.56
N ARG A 463 8.95 -17.15 -32.99
CA ARG A 463 9.55 -18.41 -33.41
C ARG A 463 9.66 -19.36 -32.24
#